data_AF-A0A452YWF9-F1
#
_entry.id   AF-A0A452YWF9-F1
#
_cell.length_a   1.000
_cell.length_b   1.000
_cell.length_c   1.000
_cell.angle_alpha   90.00
_cell.angle_beta   90.00
_cell.angle_gamma   90.00
#
_symmetry.space_group_name_H-M   'P 1'
#
loop_
_entity.id
_entity.type
_entity.pdbx_description
1 polymer ?
#
loop_
_entity_poly.entity_id
_entity_poly.type
_entity_poly.pdbx_seq_one_letter_code
_entity_poly.pdbx_strand_id
1 'polypeptide(L)'
;AEALVKAQQDMGDTMGALGLAFVKLTKFETEEALYESQRIRAVDSKRVATAAVKASRTCRDLNTQTVKYLDTLHEHLGIMLSVHTAFSDRASALLTVQTLMSDLASLQSRIEKLEAASSKVFGGDRTRLRKVHELRETIRATEDAKCCALREYERIKENNKIELSRLDRERREDFLEMLKGYVTSQASYAEKIVDGWETVAEETSGYARRSSDDTTY
;
A
#
# COMPACT_ATOMS: atom_id res chain seq x y z
N ALA A 1 8.20 0.66 -2.75
CA ALA A 1 7.72 1.44 -3.92
C ALA A 1 8.64 2.63 -4.18
N GLU A 2 8.87 3.49 -3.19
CA GLU A 2 9.66 4.72 -3.33
C GLU A 2 11.09 4.49 -3.85
N ALA A 3 11.81 3.49 -3.34
CA ALA A 3 13.16 3.18 -3.81
C ALA A 3 13.21 2.80 -5.30
N LEU A 4 12.17 2.11 -5.80
CA LEU A 4 12.06 1.74 -7.22
C LEU A 4 11.81 2.99 -8.09
N VAL A 5 10.86 3.83 -7.69
CA VAL A 5 10.55 5.13 -8.33
C VAL A 5 11.81 6.00 -8.39
N LYS A 6 12.59 6.02 -7.31
CA LYS A 6 13.85 6.74 -7.25
C LYS A 6 14.90 6.17 -8.22
N ALA A 7 15.07 4.86 -8.25
CA ALA A 7 16.00 4.22 -9.20
C ALA A 7 15.62 4.49 -10.66
N GLN A 8 14.32 4.46 -11.00
CA GLN A 8 13.82 4.81 -12.34
C GLN A 8 14.10 6.28 -12.67
N GLN A 9 13.88 7.19 -11.72
CA GLN A 9 14.21 8.60 -11.90
C GLN A 9 15.71 8.79 -12.19
N ASP A 10 16.57 8.18 -11.39
CA ASP A 10 18.03 8.29 -11.52
C ASP A 10 18.53 7.71 -12.85
N MET A 11 17.94 6.61 -13.31
CA MET A 11 18.20 6.05 -14.64
C MET A 11 17.80 7.01 -15.76
N GLY A 12 16.61 7.63 -15.65
CA GLY A 12 16.13 8.62 -16.61
C GLY A 12 17.05 9.84 -16.70
N ASP A 13 17.53 10.33 -15.56
CA ASP A 13 18.44 11.48 -15.50
C ASP A 13 19.84 11.13 -16.01
N THR A 14 20.34 9.93 -15.70
CA THR A 14 21.61 9.42 -16.23
C THR A 14 21.57 9.28 -17.76
N MET A 15 20.51 8.70 -18.32
CA MET A 15 20.35 8.61 -19.78
C MET A 15 20.22 9.98 -20.44
N GLY A 16 19.58 10.94 -19.77
CA GLY A 16 19.50 12.33 -20.24
C GLY A 16 20.87 13.01 -20.29
N ALA A 17 21.67 12.84 -19.23
CA ALA A 17 23.03 13.35 -19.17
C ALA A 17 23.94 12.71 -20.24
N LEU A 18 23.83 11.39 -20.43
CA LEU A 18 24.53 10.66 -21.48
C LEU A 18 24.18 11.22 -22.87
N GLY A 19 22.89 11.39 -23.15
CA GLY A 19 22.43 11.98 -24.41
C GLY A 19 23.02 13.37 -24.67
N LEU A 20 23.03 14.23 -23.65
CA LEU A 20 23.62 15.58 -23.76
C LEU A 20 25.14 15.53 -24.01
N ALA A 21 25.85 14.59 -23.40
CA ALA A 21 27.28 14.39 -23.65
C ALA A 21 27.56 14.02 -25.11
N PHE A 22 26.77 13.10 -25.68
CA PHE A 22 26.89 12.71 -27.09
C PHE A 22 26.46 13.82 -28.06
N VAL A 23 25.51 14.69 -27.69
CA VAL A 23 25.21 15.90 -28.48
C VAL A 23 26.45 16.82 -28.56
N LYS A 24 27.14 17.03 -27.43
CA LYS A 24 28.37 17.85 -27.40
C LYS A 24 29.49 17.20 -28.22
N LEU A 25 29.64 15.88 -28.13
CA LEU A 25 30.61 15.13 -28.93
C LEU A 25 30.32 15.22 -30.42
N THR A 26 29.05 15.09 -30.82
CA THR A 26 28.60 15.28 -32.20
C THR A 26 28.99 16.65 -32.72
N LYS A 27 28.73 17.71 -31.92
CA LYS A 27 29.08 19.08 -32.27
C LYS A 27 30.59 19.22 -32.48
N PHE A 28 31.39 18.74 -31.53
CA PHE A 28 32.85 18.78 -31.60
C PHE A 28 33.39 18.07 -32.84
N GLU A 29 32.98 16.82 -33.10
CA GLU A 29 33.44 16.05 -34.25
C GLU A 29 33.00 16.67 -35.59
N THR A 30 31.89 17.44 -35.61
CA THR A 30 31.42 18.13 -36.82
C THR A 30 32.18 19.42 -37.09
N GLU A 31 32.43 20.23 -36.04
CA GLU A 31 33.12 21.51 -36.15
C GLU A 31 34.62 21.35 -36.48
N GLU A 32 35.24 20.27 -36.00
CA GLU A 32 36.68 19.97 -36.18
C GLU A 32 36.94 18.92 -37.28
N ALA A 33 35.97 18.66 -38.16
CA ALA A 33 36.05 17.61 -39.17
C ALA A 33 37.03 17.96 -40.32
N LEU A 34 38.22 17.35 -40.32
CA LEU A 34 39.17 17.34 -41.42
C LEU A 34 39.17 16.00 -42.18
N TYR A 35 38.73 14.93 -41.52
CA TYR A 35 38.76 13.56 -42.05
C TYR A 35 37.36 12.93 -42.10
N GLU A 36 37.15 12.02 -43.04
CA GLU A 36 35.89 11.28 -43.18
C GLU A 36 35.57 10.42 -41.94
N SER A 37 36.58 9.94 -41.23
CA SER A 37 36.41 9.22 -39.96
C SER A 37 35.72 10.06 -38.89
N GLN A 38 36.00 11.37 -38.80
CA GLN A 38 35.35 12.28 -37.85
C GLN A 38 33.88 12.48 -38.19
N ARG A 39 33.56 12.58 -39.49
CA ARG A 39 32.17 12.67 -39.98
C ARG A 39 31.36 11.43 -39.63
N ILE A 40 31.94 10.24 -39.82
CA ILE A 40 31.31 8.98 -39.43
C ILE A 40 31.05 8.95 -37.91
N ARG A 41 32.06 9.28 -37.09
CA ARG A 41 31.91 9.34 -35.62
C ARG A 41 30.88 10.37 -35.16
N ALA A 42 30.76 11.51 -35.85
CA ALA A 42 29.74 12.51 -35.56
C ALA A 42 28.32 11.96 -35.80
N VAL A 43 28.11 11.24 -36.90
CA VAL A 43 26.83 10.58 -37.21
C VAL A 43 26.48 9.52 -36.16
N ASP A 44 27.44 8.67 -35.78
CA ASP A 44 27.22 7.63 -34.78
C ASP A 44 26.97 8.21 -33.38
N SER A 45 27.73 9.24 -33.00
CA SER A 45 27.50 9.98 -31.75
C SER A 45 26.11 10.59 -31.72
N LYS A 46 25.62 11.11 -32.85
CA LYS A 46 24.27 11.66 -32.95
C LYS A 46 23.20 10.59 -32.73
N ARG A 47 23.39 9.39 -33.29
CA ARG A 47 22.46 8.25 -33.14
C ARG A 47 22.37 7.82 -31.67
N VAL A 48 23.52 7.66 -31.01
CA VAL A 48 23.57 7.35 -29.57
C VAL A 48 22.91 8.45 -28.74
N ALA A 49 23.17 9.73 -29.07
CA ALA A 49 22.52 10.86 -28.40
C ALA A 49 20.99 10.78 -28.48
N THR A 50 20.46 10.53 -29.68
CA THR A 50 19.01 10.42 -29.90
C THR A 50 18.41 9.25 -29.13
N ALA A 51 19.03 8.06 -29.16
CA ALA A 51 18.56 6.90 -28.42
C ALA A 51 18.59 7.14 -26.90
N ALA A 52 19.65 7.72 -26.36
CA ALA A 52 19.77 8.04 -24.93
C ALA A 52 18.72 9.08 -24.46
N VAL A 53 18.45 10.12 -25.28
CA VAL A 53 17.39 11.09 -24.97
C VAL A 53 15.99 10.46 -25.05
N LYS A 54 15.74 9.60 -26.04
CA LYS A 54 14.49 8.82 -26.14
C LYS A 54 14.31 7.96 -24.89
N ALA A 55 15.36 7.22 -24.48
CA ALA A 55 15.36 6.40 -23.29
C ALA A 55 15.08 7.18 -22.01
N SER A 56 15.69 8.36 -21.85
CA SER A 56 15.44 9.28 -20.74
C SER A 56 13.95 9.66 -20.64
N ARG A 57 13.33 10.03 -21.77
CA ARG A 57 11.90 10.39 -21.81
C ARG A 57 11.00 9.21 -21.47
N THR A 58 11.23 8.05 -22.09
CA THR A 58 10.45 6.85 -21.82
C THR A 58 10.59 6.38 -20.37
N CYS A 59 11.75 6.58 -19.75
CA CYS A 59 11.97 6.30 -18.33
C CYS A 59 11.17 7.23 -17.42
N ARG A 60 11.06 8.51 -17.76
CA ARG A 60 10.21 9.47 -17.02
C ARG A 60 8.72 9.10 -17.14
N ASP A 61 8.27 8.74 -18.33
CA ASP A 61 6.89 8.27 -18.54
C ASP A 61 6.59 7.01 -17.72
N LEU A 62 7.52 6.04 -17.71
CA LEU A 62 7.43 4.84 -16.88
C LEU A 62 7.36 5.20 -15.39
N ASN A 63 8.18 6.15 -14.95
CA ASN A 63 8.19 6.58 -13.55
C ASN A 63 6.82 7.15 -13.14
N THR A 64 6.22 7.99 -13.98
CA THR A 64 4.85 8.50 -13.76
C THR A 64 3.82 7.38 -13.66
N GLN A 65 3.86 6.38 -14.55
CA GLN A 65 2.95 5.24 -14.47
C GLN A 65 3.21 4.38 -13.23
N THR A 66 4.47 4.17 -12.86
CA THR A 66 4.86 3.39 -11.69
C THR A 66 4.34 4.03 -10.41
N VAL A 67 4.49 5.36 -10.27
CA VAL A 67 3.90 6.11 -9.14
C VAL A 67 2.39 5.95 -9.11
N LYS A 68 1.71 6.17 -10.25
CA LYS A 68 0.26 6.06 -10.36
C LYS A 68 -0.25 4.70 -9.90
N TYR A 69 0.31 3.61 -10.41
CA TYR A 69 -0.18 2.27 -10.08
C TYR A 69 0.19 1.87 -8.65
N LEU A 70 1.40 2.19 -8.17
CA LEU A 70 1.81 1.82 -6.81
C LEU A 70 1.14 2.65 -5.72
N ASP A 71 0.46 3.75 -6.06
CA ASP A 71 -0.30 4.55 -5.09
C ASP A 71 -1.43 3.77 -4.41
N THR A 72 -1.96 2.72 -5.07
CA THR A 72 -2.90 1.77 -4.49
C THR A 72 -2.38 1.12 -3.19
N LEU A 73 -1.06 0.98 -3.03
CA LEU A 73 -0.46 0.50 -1.78
C LEU A 73 -0.62 1.51 -0.64
N HIS A 74 -0.48 2.81 -0.91
CA HIS A 74 -0.69 3.86 0.08
C HIS A 74 -2.16 3.96 0.48
N GLU A 75 -3.08 3.90 -0.49
CA GLU A 75 -4.51 3.84 -0.21
C GLU A 75 -4.86 2.64 0.69
N HIS A 76 -4.30 1.46 0.40
CA HIS A 76 -4.51 0.28 1.22
C HIS A 76 -4.02 0.48 2.66
N LEU A 77 -2.83 1.06 2.85
CA LEU A 77 -2.32 1.38 4.19
C LEU A 77 -3.25 2.35 4.93
N GLY A 78 -3.80 3.35 4.24
CA GLY A 78 -4.79 4.27 4.80
C GLY A 78 -6.07 3.56 5.26
N ILE A 79 -6.60 2.63 4.45
CA ILE A 79 -7.79 1.85 4.81
C ILE A 79 -7.51 0.91 5.99
N MET A 80 -6.32 0.32 6.07
CA MET A 80 -5.95 -0.56 7.18
C MET A 80 -5.99 0.13 8.54
N LEU A 81 -5.74 1.45 8.59
CA LEU A 81 -5.95 2.24 9.81
C LEU A 81 -7.42 2.28 10.22
N SER A 82 -8.34 2.47 9.27
CA SER A 82 -9.78 2.43 9.52
C SER A 82 -10.25 1.05 9.98
N VAL A 83 -9.71 -0.02 9.39
CA VAL A 83 -9.96 -1.40 9.83
C VAL A 83 -9.51 -1.61 11.28
N HIS A 84 -8.32 -1.10 11.64
CA HIS A 84 -7.82 -1.16 13.01
C HIS A 84 -8.75 -0.43 13.98
N THR A 85 -9.22 0.78 13.63
CA THR A 85 -10.19 1.53 14.44
C THR A 85 -11.49 0.74 14.63
N ALA A 86 -12.04 0.14 13.57
CA ALA A 86 -13.26 -0.68 13.67
C ALA A 86 -13.09 -1.91 14.59
N PHE A 87 -11.89 -2.49 14.65
CA PHE A 87 -11.57 -3.55 15.61
C PHE A 87 -11.40 -3.04 17.03
N SER A 88 -10.80 -1.88 17.21
CA SER A 88 -10.70 -1.21 18.51
C SER A 88 -12.09 -0.90 19.08
N ASP A 89 -13.01 -0.38 18.26
CA ASP A 89 -14.39 -0.09 18.66
C ASP A 89 -15.13 -1.36 19.10
N ARG A 90 -14.98 -2.45 18.34
CA ARG A 90 -15.55 -3.76 18.72
C ARG A 90 -14.98 -4.27 20.05
N ALA A 91 -13.67 -4.13 20.26
CA ALA A 91 -13.02 -4.55 21.50
C ALA A 91 -13.51 -3.73 22.71
N SER A 92 -13.69 -2.42 22.53
CA SER A 92 -14.25 -1.52 23.55
C SER A 92 -15.69 -1.87 23.90
N ALA A 93 -16.53 -2.16 22.89
CA ALA A 93 -17.90 -2.61 23.11
C ALA A 93 -17.95 -3.95 23.88
N LEU A 94 -17.07 -4.90 23.55
CA LEU A 94 -16.96 -6.17 24.27
C LEU A 94 -16.54 -5.97 25.73
N LEU A 95 -15.57 -5.09 25.98
CA LEU A 95 -15.12 -4.78 27.34
C LEU A 95 -16.27 -4.20 28.18
N THR A 96 -17.12 -3.37 27.58
CA THR A 96 -18.32 -2.83 28.24
C THR A 96 -19.28 -3.94 28.65
N VAL A 97 -19.56 -4.89 27.74
CA VAL A 97 -20.40 -6.06 28.04
C VAL A 97 -19.81 -6.89 29.19
N GLN A 98 -18.50 -7.15 29.16
CA GLN A 98 -17.81 -7.94 30.18
C GLN A 98 -17.84 -7.25 31.55
N THR A 99 -17.66 -5.93 31.58
CA THR A 99 -17.74 -5.14 32.81
C THR A 99 -19.13 -5.26 33.44
N LEU A 100 -20.19 -5.07 32.65
CA LEU A 100 -21.57 -5.19 33.13
C LEU A 100 -21.91 -6.61 33.61
N MET A 101 -21.36 -7.64 32.96
CA MET A 101 -21.51 -9.03 33.42
C MET A 101 -20.84 -9.26 34.78
N SER A 102 -19.63 -8.72 34.98
CA SER A 102 -18.92 -8.80 36.26
C SER A 102 -19.66 -8.06 37.37
N ASP A 103 -20.19 -6.88 37.07
CA ASP A 103 -20.99 -6.08 38.02
C ASP A 103 -22.27 -6.81 38.43
N LEU A 104 -22.97 -7.44 37.49
CA LEU A 104 -24.15 -8.25 37.78
C LEU A 104 -23.83 -9.43 38.71
N ALA A 105 -22.76 -10.17 38.43
CA ALA A 105 -22.35 -11.29 39.27
C ALA A 105 -22.00 -10.81 40.70
N SER A 106 -21.32 -9.66 40.81
CA SER A 106 -21.03 -9.03 42.10
C SER A 106 -22.31 -8.65 42.86
N LEU A 107 -23.28 -8.01 42.20
CA LEU A 107 -24.57 -7.64 42.78
C LEU A 107 -25.38 -8.86 43.24
N GLN A 108 -25.44 -9.91 42.41
CA GLN A 108 -26.10 -11.18 42.74
C GLN A 108 -25.47 -11.82 43.99
N SER A 109 -24.14 -11.90 44.05
CA SER A 109 -23.43 -12.45 45.22
C SER A 109 -23.69 -11.66 46.52
N ARG A 110 -23.91 -10.34 46.42
CA ARG A 110 -24.25 -9.48 47.58
C ARG A 110 -25.66 -9.76 48.08
N ILE A 111 -26.62 -10.01 47.19
CA ILE A 111 -27.97 -10.43 47.56
C ILE A 111 -27.94 -11.77 48.27
N GLU A 112 -27.27 -12.78 47.69
CA GLU A 112 -27.16 -14.13 48.28
C GLU A 112 -26.59 -14.08 49.71
N LYS A 113 -25.54 -13.28 49.92
CA LYS A 113 -24.94 -13.07 51.25
C LYS A 113 -25.92 -12.43 52.25
N LEU A 114 -26.70 -11.44 51.81
CA LEU A 114 -27.70 -10.78 52.65
C LEU A 114 -28.86 -11.73 53.01
N GLU A 115 -29.31 -12.52 52.05
CA GLU A 115 -30.37 -13.53 52.25
C GLU A 115 -29.91 -14.64 53.19
N ALA A 116 -28.70 -15.17 53.01
CA ALA A 116 -28.09 -16.17 53.90
C ALA A 116 -27.86 -15.65 55.33
N ALA A 117 -27.58 -14.35 55.49
CA ALA A 117 -27.47 -13.72 56.81
C ALA A 117 -28.83 -13.45 57.47
N SER A 118 -29.91 -13.33 56.68
CA SER A 118 -31.28 -13.09 57.14
C SER A 118 -31.93 -14.37 57.70
N SER A 119 -31.68 -15.53 57.06
CA SER A 119 -32.23 -16.82 57.50
C SER A 119 -31.77 -17.26 58.90
N LYS A 120 -30.71 -16.64 59.43
CA LYS A 120 -30.14 -16.91 60.77
C LYS A 120 -30.74 -16.07 61.89
N VAL A 121 -31.59 -15.08 61.59
CA VAL A 121 -32.18 -14.16 62.59
C VAL A 121 -33.70 -14.30 62.59
N PHE A 122 -34.25 -14.83 63.69
CA PHE A 122 -35.69 -14.95 63.89
C PHE A 122 -36.32 -13.55 64.06
N GLY A 123 -37.21 -13.15 63.16
CA GLY A 123 -37.94 -11.86 63.25
C GLY A 123 -37.77 -10.88 62.07
N GLY A 124 -36.97 -11.19 61.05
CA GLY A 124 -36.95 -10.46 59.78
C GLY A 124 -36.53 -8.98 59.88
N ASP A 125 -35.26 -8.69 59.62
CA ASP A 125 -34.74 -7.32 59.64
C ASP A 125 -35.30 -6.49 58.46
N ARG A 126 -36.35 -5.66 58.71
CA ARG A 126 -37.00 -4.80 57.69
C ARG A 126 -36.01 -3.93 56.92
N THR A 127 -34.89 -3.54 57.54
CA THR A 127 -33.86 -2.74 56.88
C THR A 127 -33.07 -3.54 55.84
N ARG A 128 -32.78 -4.82 56.11
CA ARG A 128 -32.16 -5.74 55.14
C ARG A 128 -33.09 -6.06 53.99
N LEU A 129 -34.39 -6.26 54.27
CA LEU A 129 -35.38 -6.51 53.21
C LEU A 129 -35.45 -5.35 52.22
N ARG A 130 -35.43 -4.10 52.72
CA ARG A 130 -35.35 -2.90 51.88
C ARG A 130 -34.07 -2.88 51.05
N LYS A 131 -32.92 -3.18 51.66
CA LYS A 131 -31.62 -3.21 50.97
C LYS A 131 -31.55 -4.29 49.87
N VAL A 132 -32.17 -5.46 50.09
CA VAL A 132 -32.30 -6.50 49.06
C VAL A 132 -33.17 -5.98 47.91
N HIS A 133 -34.27 -5.28 48.20
CA HIS A 133 -35.11 -4.68 47.16
C HIS A 133 -34.36 -3.65 46.30
N GLU A 134 -33.61 -2.74 46.93
CA GLU A 134 -32.76 -1.74 46.25
C GLU A 134 -31.70 -2.41 45.36
N LEU A 135 -31.05 -3.48 45.85
CA LEU A 135 -30.09 -4.24 45.05
C LEU A 135 -30.78 -4.96 43.87
N ARG A 136 -32.00 -5.47 44.02
CA ARG A 136 -32.78 -6.07 42.93
C ARG A 136 -33.15 -5.04 41.85
N GLU A 137 -33.48 -3.81 42.25
CA GLU A 137 -33.68 -2.71 41.29
C GLU A 137 -32.41 -2.37 40.54
N THR A 138 -31.28 -2.32 41.25
CA THR A 138 -29.97 -2.08 40.64
C THR A 138 -29.63 -3.20 39.64
N ILE A 139 -29.86 -4.47 40.00
CA ILE A 139 -29.68 -5.61 39.09
C ILE A 139 -30.52 -5.45 37.83
N ARG A 140 -31.81 -5.11 37.96
CA ARG A 140 -32.68 -4.89 36.79
C ARG A 140 -32.11 -3.82 35.86
N ALA A 141 -31.70 -2.68 36.41
CA ALA A 141 -31.09 -1.60 35.62
C ALA A 141 -29.78 -2.04 34.94
N THR A 142 -28.92 -2.80 35.63
CA THR A 142 -27.67 -3.32 35.06
C THR A 142 -27.93 -4.41 34.01
N GLU A 143 -28.96 -5.24 34.17
CA GLU A 143 -29.40 -6.22 33.17
C GLU A 143 -29.86 -5.53 31.89
N ASP A 144 -30.68 -4.49 32.01
CA ASP A 144 -31.13 -3.69 30.88
C ASP A 144 -29.94 -3.02 30.17
N ALA A 145 -29.00 -2.44 30.93
CA ALA A 145 -27.77 -1.87 30.39
C ALA A 145 -26.92 -2.92 29.66
N LYS A 146 -26.79 -4.14 30.21
CA LYS A 146 -26.08 -5.26 29.55
C LYS A 146 -26.77 -5.65 28.25
N CYS A 147 -28.10 -5.73 28.23
CA CYS A 147 -28.88 -6.05 27.03
C CYS A 147 -28.69 -4.97 25.94
N CYS A 148 -28.59 -3.70 26.31
CA CYS A 148 -28.25 -2.62 25.38
C CYS A 148 -26.80 -2.75 24.86
N ALA A 149 -25.83 -2.94 25.75
CA ALA A 149 -24.41 -3.08 25.38
C ALA A 149 -24.17 -4.31 24.47
N LEU A 150 -24.85 -5.42 24.73
CA LEU A 150 -24.74 -6.64 23.93
C LEU A 150 -25.32 -6.45 22.52
N ARG A 151 -26.44 -5.75 22.39
CA ARG A 151 -27.01 -5.39 21.08
C ARG A 151 -26.05 -4.51 20.28
N GLU A 152 -25.39 -3.55 20.94
CA GLU A 152 -24.42 -2.68 20.28
C GLU A 152 -23.16 -3.45 19.84
N TYR A 153 -22.63 -4.32 20.69
CA TYR A 153 -21.50 -5.19 20.34
C TYR A 153 -21.81 -6.07 19.11
N GLU A 154 -22.97 -6.73 19.10
CA GLU A 154 -23.36 -7.60 17.97
C GLU A 154 -23.60 -6.79 16.68
N ARG A 155 -24.15 -5.56 16.80
CA ARG A 155 -24.29 -4.64 15.66
C ARG A 155 -22.93 -4.29 15.05
N ILE A 156 -21.95 -3.90 15.87
CA ILE A 156 -20.59 -3.58 15.40
C ILE A 156 -19.94 -4.82 14.78
N LYS A 157 -20.08 -5.98 15.41
CA LYS A 157 -19.50 -7.24 14.95
C LYS A 157 -20.03 -7.65 13.57
N GLU A 158 -21.34 -7.56 13.33
CA GLU A 158 -21.92 -7.91 12.02
C GLU A 158 -21.54 -6.88 10.96
N ASN A 159 -21.56 -5.58 11.29
CA ASN A 159 -21.10 -4.53 10.39
C ASN A 159 -19.65 -4.76 9.94
N ASN A 160 -18.75 -5.04 10.89
CA ASN A 160 -17.34 -5.32 10.58
C ASN A 160 -17.20 -6.52 9.65
N LYS A 161 -18.00 -7.58 9.84
CA LYS A 161 -17.96 -8.78 8.98
C LYS A 161 -18.40 -8.46 7.55
N ILE A 162 -19.48 -7.70 7.38
CA ILE A 162 -19.99 -7.29 6.06
C ILE A 162 -18.95 -6.40 5.36
N GLU A 163 -18.44 -5.38 6.06
CA GLU A 163 -17.48 -4.44 5.48
C GLU A 163 -16.13 -5.09 5.16
N LEU A 164 -15.64 -6.02 5.97
CA LEU A 164 -14.43 -6.77 5.67
C LEU A 164 -14.59 -7.64 4.42
N SER A 165 -15.76 -8.26 4.24
CA SER A 165 -16.03 -9.08 3.06
C SER A 165 -16.10 -8.21 1.79
N ARG A 166 -16.72 -7.03 1.89
CA ARG A 166 -16.76 -6.04 0.80
C ARG A 166 -15.35 -5.53 0.47
N LEU A 167 -14.59 -5.17 1.50
CA LEU A 167 -13.22 -4.67 1.37
C LEU A 167 -12.30 -5.69 0.71
N ASP A 168 -12.35 -6.96 1.13
CA ASP A 168 -11.52 -8.02 0.55
C ASP A 168 -11.79 -8.18 -0.95
N ARG A 169 -13.06 -8.14 -1.37
CA ARG A 169 -13.42 -8.18 -2.80
C ARG A 169 -12.85 -6.99 -3.56
N GLU A 170 -13.09 -5.78 -3.08
CA GLU A 170 -12.63 -4.54 -3.73
C GLU A 170 -11.10 -4.48 -3.81
N ARG A 171 -10.39 -4.81 -2.71
CA ARG A 171 -8.92 -4.76 -2.70
C ARG A 171 -8.29 -5.79 -3.63
N ARG A 172 -8.91 -6.97 -3.80
CA ARG A 172 -8.43 -7.95 -4.79
C ARG A 172 -8.52 -7.40 -6.21
N GLU A 173 -9.61 -6.71 -6.54
CA GLU A 173 -9.81 -6.06 -7.85
C GLU A 173 -8.78 -4.93 -8.03
N ASP A 174 -8.62 -4.06 -7.04
CA ASP A 174 -7.69 -2.92 -7.09
C ASP A 174 -6.22 -3.37 -7.23
N PHE A 175 -5.80 -4.39 -6.47
CA PHE A 175 -4.43 -4.92 -6.58
C PHE A 175 -4.18 -5.62 -7.90
N LEU A 176 -5.19 -6.29 -8.47
CA LEU A 176 -5.08 -6.88 -9.80
C LEU A 176 -4.90 -5.80 -10.87
N GLU A 177 -5.67 -4.71 -10.80
CA GLU A 177 -5.55 -3.58 -11.71
C GLU A 177 -4.18 -2.88 -11.56
N MET A 178 -3.74 -2.64 -10.32
CA MET A 178 -2.40 -2.12 -10.01
C MET A 178 -1.31 -2.97 -10.68
N LEU A 179 -1.31 -4.27 -10.44
CA LEU A 179 -0.28 -5.17 -10.97
C LEU A 179 -0.30 -5.22 -12.50
N LYS A 180 -1.50 -5.30 -13.09
CA LYS A 180 -1.67 -5.29 -14.54
C LYS A 180 -1.12 -4.02 -15.16
N GLY A 181 -1.48 -2.87 -14.59
CA GLY A 181 -1.01 -1.56 -15.04
C GLY A 181 0.50 -1.39 -14.91
N TYR A 182 1.05 -1.78 -13.77
CA TYR A 182 2.49 -1.77 -13.52
C TYR A 182 3.24 -2.63 -14.54
N VAL A 183 2.87 -3.91 -14.69
CA VAL A 183 3.56 -4.84 -15.60
C VAL A 183 3.45 -4.40 -17.06
N THR A 184 2.27 -3.94 -17.49
CA THR A 184 2.06 -3.45 -18.86
C THR A 184 2.94 -2.23 -19.15
N SER A 185 3.09 -1.33 -18.18
CA SER A 185 3.95 -0.15 -18.31
C SER A 185 5.43 -0.54 -18.40
N GLN A 186 5.87 -1.50 -17.58
CA GLN A 186 7.25 -2.03 -17.63
C GLN A 186 7.55 -2.69 -18.98
N ALA A 187 6.63 -3.53 -19.49
CA ALA A 187 6.79 -4.19 -20.78
C ALA A 187 6.89 -3.16 -21.93
N SER A 188 5.98 -2.18 -21.97
CA SER A 188 6.01 -1.13 -23.00
C SER A 188 7.28 -0.27 -22.93
N TYR A 189 7.78 0.01 -21.73
CA TYR A 189 9.07 0.67 -21.55
C TYR A 189 10.20 -0.17 -22.15
N ALA A 190 10.28 -1.46 -21.80
CA ALA A 190 11.32 -2.35 -22.28
C ALA A 190 11.34 -2.44 -23.82
N GLU A 191 10.18 -2.62 -24.45
CA GLU A 191 10.03 -2.65 -25.91
C GLU A 191 10.58 -1.38 -26.57
N LYS A 192 10.20 -0.20 -26.07
CA LYS A 192 10.65 1.09 -26.62
C LYS A 192 12.15 1.33 -26.48
N ILE A 193 12.74 0.81 -25.39
CA ILE A 193 14.17 0.94 -25.13
C ILE A 193 14.97 -0.02 -26.02
N VAL A 194 14.51 -1.27 -26.14
CA VAL A 194 15.13 -2.25 -27.04
C VAL A 194 15.14 -1.74 -28.48
N ASP A 195 13.99 -1.28 -29.00
CA ASP A 195 13.87 -0.67 -30.34
C ASP A 195 14.89 0.46 -30.57
N GLY A 196 15.06 1.34 -29.58
CA GLY A 196 16.01 2.45 -29.66
C GLY A 196 17.47 1.98 -29.72
N TRP A 197 17.85 0.97 -28.94
CA TRP A 197 19.21 0.46 -28.90
C TRP A 197 19.54 -0.50 -30.04
N GLU A 198 18.57 -1.28 -30.51
CA GLU A 198 18.69 -2.14 -31.70
C GLU A 198 18.97 -1.29 -32.93
N THR A 199 18.24 -0.19 -33.12
CA THR A 199 18.51 0.78 -34.19
C THR A 199 19.96 1.26 -34.14
N VAL A 200 20.46 1.66 -32.98
CA VAL A 200 21.86 2.12 -32.83
C VAL A 200 22.85 1.00 -33.16
N ALA A 201 22.60 -0.23 -32.70
CA ALA A 201 23.48 -1.37 -32.95
C ALA A 201 23.55 -1.74 -34.44
N GLU A 202 22.41 -1.76 -35.13
CA GLU A 202 22.34 -2.01 -36.57
C GLU A 202 23.10 -0.93 -37.36
N GLU A 203 22.84 0.33 -37.04
CA GLU A 203 23.42 1.49 -37.71
C GLU A 203 24.93 1.64 -37.52
N THR A 204 25.48 1.04 -36.46
CA THR A 204 26.92 1.05 -36.12
C THR A 204 27.61 -0.29 -36.39
N SER A 205 26.89 -1.30 -36.90
CA SER A 205 27.42 -2.66 -37.15
C SER A 205 28.62 -2.72 -38.10
N GLY A 206 28.85 -1.68 -38.89
CA GLY A 206 30.00 -1.56 -39.79
C GLY A 206 31.36 -1.63 -39.08
N TYR A 207 31.45 -1.21 -37.80
CA TYR A 207 32.69 -1.33 -37.03
C TYR A 207 33.09 -2.80 -36.78
N ALA A 208 32.11 -3.67 -36.50
CA ALA A 208 32.35 -5.08 -36.25
C ALA A 208 32.80 -5.84 -37.52
N ARG A 209 32.32 -5.43 -38.69
CA ARG A 209 32.71 -6.02 -39.99
C ARG A 209 34.12 -5.58 -40.43
N ARG A 210 34.50 -4.34 -40.17
CA ARG A 210 35.86 -3.86 -40.48
C ARG A 210 36.93 -4.49 -39.57
N SER A 211 36.62 -4.73 -38.30
CA SER A 211 37.58 -5.35 -37.38
C SER A 211 37.90 -6.81 -37.74
N SER A 212 36.95 -7.54 -38.35
CA SER A 212 37.17 -8.91 -38.83
C SER A 212 38.02 -8.97 -40.10
N ASP A 213 37.93 -7.95 -40.97
CA ASP A 213 38.73 -7.90 -42.20
C ASP A 213 40.20 -7.55 -41.90
N ASP A 214 40.44 -6.70 -40.89
CA ASP A 214 41.80 -6.33 -40.43
C ASP A 214 42.52 -7.46 -39.67
N THR A 215 41.83 -8.54 -39.27
CA THR A 215 42.46 -9.71 -38.61
C THR A 215 42.92 -10.81 -39.59
N THR A 216 42.74 -10.59 -40.90
CA THR A 216 42.99 -11.59 -41.96
C THR A 216 44.29 -11.40 -42.76
N TYR A 217 45.23 -10.58 -42.28
CA TYR A 217 46.55 -10.37 -42.91
C TYR A 217 47.71 -10.84 -42.05
#